data_AF-A0A2V8XHR0-F1
#
_entry.id   AF-A0A2V8XHR0-F1
#
_cell.length_a   1.000
_cell.length_b   1.000
_cell.length_c   1.000
_cell.angle_alpha   90.00
_cell.angle_beta   90.00
_cell.angle_gamma   90.00
#
_symmetry.space_group_name_H-M   'P 1'
#
loop_
_entity.id
_entity.type
_entity.pdbx_description
1 polymer ?
#
loop_
_entity_poly.entity_id
_entity_poly.type
_entity_poly.pdbx_seq_one_letter_code
_entity_poly.pdbx_strand_id
1 'polypeptide(L)' 'MIKVKSSQKVFTDTETATLTGICLEHLHNLARTRHIGFIVRAAAAAGKQADQWLFTLSDLMVLATLYRRCQH' A
#
# COMPACT_ATOMS: atom_id res chain seq x y z
N MET A 1 -11.08 2.20 14.44
CA MET A 1 -9.96 1.23 14.60
C MET A 1 -10.19 0.09 13.63
N ILE A 2 -9.40 0.00 12.56
CA ILE A 2 -9.49 -1.13 11.60
C ILE A 2 -8.86 -2.34 12.29
N LYS A 3 -9.67 -3.36 12.59
CA LYS A 3 -9.20 -4.62 13.18
C LYS A 3 -8.78 -5.54 12.03
N VAL A 4 -7.51 -5.52 11.68
CA VAL A 4 -6.94 -6.53 10.77
C VAL A 4 -6.86 -7.86 11.53
N LYS A 5 -7.40 -8.94 10.95
CA LYS A 5 -7.25 -10.29 11.52
C LYS A 5 -5.75 -10.63 11.54
N SER A 6 -5.27 -11.23 12.62
CA SER A 6 -3.84 -11.61 12.80
C SER A 6 -3.25 -12.46 11.67
N SER A 7 -4.09 -13.10 10.84
CA SER A 7 -3.66 -13.92 9.69
C SER A 7 -3.75 -13.21 8.34
N GLN A 8 -4.25 -11.98 8.29
CA GLN A 8 -4.37 -11.23 7.05
C GLN A 8 -3.05 -10.51 6.77
N LYS A 9 -2.33 -11.01 5.77
CA LYS A 9 -1.10 -10.37 5.30
C LYS A 9 -1.43 -8.97 4.77
N VAL A 10 -0.77 -7.97 5.35
CA VAL A 10 -0.76 -6.59 4.87
C VAL A 10 0.60 -6.31 4.26
N PHE A 11 0.62 -5.47 3.23
CA PHE A 11 1.80 -5.14 2.44
C PHE A 11 2.09 -3.65 2.58
N THR A 12 3.35 -3.26 2.69
CA THR A 12 3.75 -1.85 2.62
C THR A 12 3.60 -1.32 1.19
N ASP A 13 3.68 -0.01 1.02
CA ASP A 13 3.78 0.61 -0.29
C ASP A 13 4.99 0.12 -1.09
N THR A 14 6.15 -0.05 -0.44
CA THR A 14 7.36 -0.59 -1.08
C THR A 14 7.20 -2.05 -1.52
N GLU A 15 6.60 -2.91 -0.70
CA GLU A 15 6.28 -4.28 -1.06
C GLU A 15 5.27 -4.33 -2.20
N THR A 16 4.23 -3.49 -2.13
CA THR A 16 3.19 -3.39 -3.15
C THR A 16 3.75 -2.91 -4.48
N ALA A 17 4.61 -1.90 -4.48
CA ALA A 17 5.29 -1.41 -5.66
C ALA A 17 6.15 -2.50 -6.32
N THR A 18 6.89 -3.25 -5.50
CA THR A 18 7.71 -4.37 -5.96
C THR A 18 6.86 -5.48 -6.58
N LEU A 19 5.76 -5.87 -5.93
CA LEU A 19 4.90 -6.98 -6.36
C LEU A 19 4.04 -6.64 -7.59
N THR A 20 3.58 -5.39 -7.69
CA THR A 20 2.72 -4.94 -8.80
C THR A 20 3.53 -4.38 -9.97
N GLY A 21 4.77 -3.94 -9.74
CA GLY A 21 5.56 -3.17 -10.70
C GLY A 21 5.07 -1.73 -10.89
N ILE A 22 4.18 -1.24 -10.02
CA ILE A 22 3.71 0.14 -10.01
C ILE A 22 4.66 0.97 -9.15
N CYS A 23 5.17 2.07 -9.69
CA CYS A 23 6.04 2.98 -8.99
C CYS A 23 5.29 3.72 -7.87
N LEU A 24 6.00 4.04 -6.77
CA LEU A 24 5.40 4.55 -5.52
C LEU A 24 4.52 5.79 -5.73
N GLU A 25 4.93 6.71 -6.60
CA GLU A 25 4.16 7.91 -6.90
C GLU A 25 2.78 7.58 -7.47
N HIS A 26 2.73 6.72 -8.49
CA HIS A 26 1.48 6.26 -9.07
C HIS A 26 0.68 5.45 -8.05
N LEU A 27 1.33 4.61 -7.25
CA LEU A 27 0.66 3.82 -6.21
C LEU A 27 -0.04 4.72 -5.17
N HIS A 28 0.64 5.75 -4.66
CA HIS A 28 0.06 6.70 -3.70
C HIS A 28 -1.05 7.55 -4.34
N ASN A 29 -0.92 7.88 -5.63
CA ASN A 29 -1.98 8.57 -6.35
C ASN A 29 -3.22 7.66 -6.52
N LEU A 30 -3.03 6.39 -6.86
CA LEU A 30 -4.11 5.41 -6.97
C LEU A 30 -4.78 5.17 -5.60
N ALA A 31 -3.99 5.03 -4.54
CA ALA A 31 -4.50 4.86 -3.19
C ALA A 31 -5.42 6.03 -2.77
N ARG A 32 -5.01 7.28 -3.06
CA ARG A 32 -5.82 8.48 -2.78
C ARG A 32 -7.05 8.61 -3.67
N THR A 33 -6.92 8.39 -4.97
CA THR A 33 -7.99 8.63 -5.96
C THR A 33 -9.02 7.51 -6.03
N ARG A 34 -8.62 6.28 -5.69
CA ARG A 34 -9.48 5.09 -5.77
C ARG A 34 -9.84 4.52 -4.41
N HIS A 35 -9.42 5.17 -3.32
CA HIS A 35 -9.66 4.74 -1.94
C HIS A 35 -9.20 3.29 -1.68
N ILE A 36 -8.01 2.95 -2.21
CA ILE A 36 -7.39 1.63 -2.09
C ILE A 36 -6.30 1.69 -1.03
N GLY A 37 -6.18 0.66 -0.20
CA GLY A 37 -5.26 0.64 0.92
C GLY A 37 -5.66 1.59 2.05
N PHE A 38 -4.86 1.64 3.10
CA PHE A 38 -5.10 2.47 4.27
C PHE A 38 -3.80 3.00 4.84
N ILE A 39 -3.86 4.19 5.44
CA ILE A 39 -2.72 4.81 6.11
C ILE A 39 -2.76 4.40 7.58
N VAL A 40 -1.63 3.91 8.09
CA VAL A 40 -1.41 3.77 9.52
C VAL A 40 -0.29 4.72 9.95
N ARG A 41 -0.46 5.31 11.13
CA ARG A 41 0.64 6.00 11.80
C ARG A 41 1.58 4.96 12.38
N ALA A 42 2.65 4.68 11.66
CA ALA A 42 3.72 3.85 12.17
C ALA A 42 4.61 4.68 13.10
N ALA A 43 4.89 4.17 14.29
CA ALA A 43 5.93 4.72 15.14
C ALA A 43 7.29 4.32 14.56
N ALA A 44 7.95 5.22 13.82
CA ALA A 44 9.32 4.96 13.41
C ALA A 44 10.24 4.97 14.64
N ALA A 45 11.30 4.15 14.62
CA ALA A 45 12.26 3.96 15.72
C ALA A 45 13.05 5.22 16.16
N ALA A 46 12.66 6.41 15.72
CA ALA A 46 13.25 7.70 16.06
C ALA A 46 12.21 8.75 16.52
N GLY A 47 11.05 8.32 17.02
CA GLY A 47 10.05 9.22 17.63
C GLY A 47 9.23 10.08 16.65
N LYS A 48 9.48 9.97 15.35
CA LYS A 48 8.66 10.60 14.30
C LYS A 48 7.59 9.61 13.85
N GLN A 49 6.33 9.95 14.07
CA GLN A 49 5.21 9.23 13.46
C GLN A 49 5.29 9.49 11.94
N ALA A 50 5.51 8.44 11.16
CA ALA A 50 5.43 8.51 9.71
C ALA A 50 4.11 7.86 9.28
N ASP A 51 3.35 8.56 8.46
CA ASP A 51 2.19 7.96 7.78
C ASP A 51 2.70 6.92 6.79
N GLN A 52 2.33 5.66 7.02
CA GLN A 52 2.72 4.53 6.21
C GLN A 52 1.48 3.96 5.51
N TRP A 53 1.56 3.84 4.18
CA TRP A 53 0.53 3.17 3.39
C TRP A 53 0.65 1.65 3.54
N LEU A 54 -0.48 1.01 3.81
CA LEU A 54 -0.64 -0.43 3.85
C LEU A 54 -1.73 -0.88 2.89
N PHE A 55 -1.52 -2.05 2.30
CA PHE A 55 -2.39 -2.65 1.31
C PHE A 55 -2.76 -4.06 1.76
N THR A 56 -3.99 -4.47 1.51
CA THR A 56 -4.44 -5.85 1.68
C THR A 56 -4.10 -6.67 0.44
N LEU A 57 -4.21 -8.00 0.54
CA LEU A 57 -4.11 -8.87 -0.63
C LEU A 57 -5.14 -8.51 -1.72
N SER A 58 -6.36 -8.11 -1.32
CA SER A 58 -7.41 -7.69 -2.25
C SER A 58 -7.02 -6.43 -3.02
N ASP A 59 -6.46 -5.44 -2.33
CA ASP A 59 -5.92 -4.23 -2.96
C ASP A 59 -4.83 -4.59 -3.97
N LEU A 60 -3.93 -5.51 -3.59
CA LEU A 60 -2.87 -6.01 -4.46
C LEU A 60 -3.41 -6.65 -5.74
N MET A 61 -4.45 -7.48 -5.63
CA MET A 61 -5.09 -8.13 -6.77
C MET A 61 -5.74 -7.10 -7.71
N VAL A 62 -6.42 -6.09 -7.15
CA VAL A 62 -7.00 -4.99 -7.92
C VAL A 62 -5.90 -4.21 -8.64
N LEU A 63 -4.83 -3.87 -7.93
CA LEU A 63 -3.69 -3.13 -8.48
C LEU A 63 -3.01 -3.89 -9.62
N ALA A 64 -2.72 -5.18 -9.41
CA ALA A 64 -2.08 -6.04 -10.40
C ALA A 64 -2.95 -6.33 -11.63
N THR A 65 -4.27 -6.31 -11.49
CA THR A 65 -5.20 -6.62 -12.58
C THR A 65 -5.57 -5.39 -13.41
N LEU A 66 -5.77 -4.24 -12.77
CA LEU A 66 -6.34 -3.06 -13.42
C LEU A 66 -5.31 -2.04 -13.91
N TYR A 67 -4.09 -2.05 -13.37
CA TYR A 67 -3.10 -1.02 -13.65
C TYR A 67 -1.85 -1.59 -14.29
N ARG A 68 -1.27 -0.84 -15.23
CA ARG A 68 -0.04 -1.23 -15.90
C ARG A 68 1.17 -0.98 -15.00
N ARG A 69 2.20 -1.81 -15.19
CA ARG A 69 3.52 -1.62 -14.60
C ARG A 69 4.14 -0.31 -15.12
N CYS A 70 4.86 0.41 -14.26
CA CYS A 70 5.67 1.53 -14.72
C CYS A 70 6.85 0.99 -15.54
N GLN A 71 7.05 1.53 -16.75
CA GLN A 71 8.26 1.32 -17.54
C GLN A 71 9.15 2.55 -17.29
N HIS A 72 10.04 2.45 -16.30
CA HIS A 72 11.11 3.42 -16.10
C HIS A 72 12.42 2.85 -16.61
#